data_AF-A0A1G8VNQ3-F1
#
_entry.id   AF-A0A1G8VNQ3-F1
#
_cell.length_a   1.000
_cell.length_b   1.000
_cell.length_c   1.000
_cell.angle_alpha   90.00
_cell.angle_beta   90.00
_cell.angle_gamma   90.00
#
_symmetry.space_group_name_H-M   'P 1'
#
loop_
_entity.id
_entity.type
_entity.pdbx_description
1 polymer ?
#
loop_
_entity_poly.entity_id
_entity_poly.type
_entity_poly.pdbx_seq_one_letter_code
_entity_poly.pdbx_strand_id
1 'polypeptide(L)'
;MKKGIVLLGAAVMALNLTSCKNEQEEKAKVTVDHYSTYVDSVSTVASADVKANWEAIAARSEQQLAEAKAALANLKDKTAAEEKVTAAETKYNDWKTKVEAEVAAEKAAAMPAAGDRPTILRNAFFGEGKLGQDMNFNWVNKDNILSVYQNFTKTFYDNEKSYSREDFDKIKQMYEALDARKNTVEKEGLSTGDNLKIAAIKTKFGPVFKWERGTAKASENADAKK
;
A
#
# COMPACT_ATOMS: atom_id res chain seq x y z
N MET A 1 -75.09 12.35 -61.96
CA MET A 1 -75.04 13.82 -62.14
C MET A 1 -73.89 14.38 -61.31
N LYS A 2 -72.97 15.13 -61.97
CA LYS A 2 -72.30 16.39 -61.57
C LYS A 2 -72.02 16.64 -60.06
N LYS A 3 -70.91 17.22 -59.58
CA LYS A 3 -69.70 17.89 -60.10
C LYS A 3 -68.88 18.24 -58.83
N GLY A 4 -67.56 18.36 -58.90
CA GLY A 4 -66.77 19.04 -57.86
C GLY A 4 -65.27 18.87 -58.01
N ILE A 5 -64.63 19.83 -58.68
CA ILE A 5 -63.17 19.99 -58.87
C ILE A 5 -62.67 20.94 -57.75
N VAL A 6 -61.42 20.76 -57.28
CA VAL A 6 -60.37 21.80 -57.10
C VAL A 6 -59.48 21.54 -55.87
N LEU A 7 -58.17 21.56 -56.16
CA LEU A 7 -56.99 21.57 -55.29
C LEU A 7 -57.05 22.58 -54.12
N LEU A 8 -56.38 22.28 -53.00
CA LEU A 8 -55.19 22.97 -52.47
C LEU A 8 -54.89 22.50 -51.04
N GLY A 9 -53.61 22.28 -50.72
CA GLY A 9 -53.17 22.13 -49.34
C GLY A 9 -51.90 21.33 -49.11
N ALA A 10 -50.86 21.55 -49.92
CA ALA A 10 -49.51 21.14 -49.54
C ALA A 10 -49.04 22.02 -48.38
N ALA A 11 -48.78 21.43 -47.22
CA ALA A 11 -47.95 22.00 -46.18
C ALA A 11 -47.04 20.90 -45.64
N VAL A 12 -45.95 20.64 -46.36
CA VAL A 12 -44.80 19.92 -45.83
C VAL A 12 -44.14 20.83 -44.80
N MET A 13 -44.48 20.66 -43.52
CA MET A 13 -43.67 21.17 -42.43
C MET A 13 -42.52 20.18 -42.20
N ALA A 14 -41.49 20.27 -43.04
CA ALA A 14 -40.19 19.65 -42.80
C ALA A 14 -39.24 20.69 -42.20
N LEU A 15 -39.51 21.11 -40.96
CA LEU A 15 -38.59 21.87 -40.10
C LEU A 15 -38.86 21.30 -38.70
N ASN A 16 -37.97 20.58 -38.01
CA ASN A 16 -36.76 21.13 -37.39
C ASN A 16 -35.81 20.01 -36.89
N LEU A 17 -35.39 19.05 -37.73
CA LEU A 17 -34.35 18.08 -37.33
C LEU A 17 -32.95 18.71 -37.19
N THR A 18 -32.77 19.96 -37.63
CA THR A 18 -31.53 20.74 -37.44
C THR A 18 -31.31 21.18 -36.00
N SER A 19 -32.37 21.49 -35.23
CA SER A 19 -32.23 21.96 -33.85
C SER A 19 -31.71 20.85 -32.92
N CYS A 20 -32.28 19.65 -33.00
CA CYS A 20 -31.82 18.50 -32.19
C CYS A 20 -30.39 18.08 -32.53
N LYS A 21 -29.99 18.15 -33.81
CA LYS A 21 -28.61 17.85 -34.22
C LYS A 21 -27.61 18.86 -33.66
N ASN A 22 -27.94 20.15 -33.70
CA ASN A 22 -27.07 21.19 -33.18
C ASN A 22 -26.94 21.10 -31.64
N GLU A 23 -28.03 20.76 -30.95
CA GLU A 23 -28.05 20.55 -29.50
C GLU A 23 -27.23 19.32 -29.07
N GLN A 24 -27.29 18.22 -29.85
CA GLN A 24 -26.49 17.02 -29.60
C GLN A 24 -24.99 17.25 -29.85
N GLU A 25 -24.65 18.02 -30.89
CA GLU A 25 -23.26 18.38 -31.20
C GLU A 25 -22.67 19.28 -30.09
N GLU A 26 -23.45 20.25 -29.59
CA GLU A 26 -23.02 21.12 -28.49
C GLU A 26 -22.86 20.35 -27.18
N LYS A 27 -23.82 19.47 -26.84
CA LYS A 27 -23.69 18.57 -25.69
C LYS A 27 -22.45 17.69 -25.79
N ALA A 28 -22.14 17.18 -26.99
CA ALA A 28 -20.96 16.37 -27.20
C ALA A 28 -19.66 17.15 -26.97
N LYS A 29 -19.57 18.40 -27.44
CA LYS A 29 -18.42 19.29 -27.16
C LYS A 29 -18.26 19.53 -25.66
N VAL A 30 -19.35 19.84 -24.96
CA VAL A 30 -19.34 20.04 -23.51
C VAL A 30 -18.89 18.79 -22.77
N THR A 31 -19.35 17.60 -23.18
CA THR A 31 -18.92 16.33 -22.57
C THR A 31 -17.41 16.10 -22.74
N VAL A 32 -16.86 16.37 -23.92
CA VAL A 32 -15.41 16.27 -24.18
C VAL A 32 -14.63 17.29 -23.32
N ASP A 33 -15.10 18.52 -23.25
CA ASP A 33 -14.48 19.58 -22.45
C ASP A 33 -14.51 19.26 -20.96
N HIS A 34 -15.60 18.67 -20.48
CA HIS A 34 -15.78 18.30 -19.08
C HIS A 34 -14.77 17.22 -18.65
N TYR A 35 -14.52 16.22 -19.50
CA TYR A 35 -13.47 15.23 -19.23
C TYR A 35 -12.08 15.88 -19.14
N SER A 36 -11.71 16.72 -20.12
CA SER A 36 -10.44 17.44 -20.10
C SER A 36 -10.28 18.29 -18.83
N THR A 37 -11.31 19.06 -18.48
CA THR A 37 -11.31 19.93 -17.30
C THR A 37 -11.23 19.13 -16.00
N TYR A 38 -11.89 17.97 -15.95
CA TYR A 38 -11.84 17.08 -14.81
C TYR A 38 -10.42 16.53 -14.59
N VAL A 39 -9.76 16.05 -15.67
CA VAL A 39 -8.36 15.58 -15.61
C VAL A 39 -7.43 16.69 -15.13
N ASP A 40 -7.59 17.91 -15.64
CA ASP A 40 -6.82 19.07 -15.18
C ASP A 40 -7.01 19.30 -13.68
N SER A 41 -8.26 19.32 -13.22
CA SER A 41 -8.59 19.55 -11.82
C SER A 41 -7.96 18.50 -10.91
N VAL A 42 -8.16 17.21 -11.16
CA VAL A 42 -7.67 16.14 -10.27
C VAL A 42 -6.15 16.07 -10.26
N SER A 43 -5.49 16.42 -11.37
CA SER A 43 -4.03 16.45 -11.46
C SER A 43 -3.37 17.56 -10.62
N THR A 44 -4.15 18.53 -10.14
CA THR A 44 -3.67 19.64 -9.29
C THR A 44 -4.02 19.48 -7.81
N VAL A 45 -4.81 18.46 -7.44
CA VAL A 45 -5.18 18.17 -6.05
C VAL A 45 -3.95 17.66 -5.29
N ALA A 46 -3.86 18.00 -4.00
CA ALA A 46 -2.75 17.55 -3.15
C ALA A 46 -2.70 16.00 -3.07
N SER A 47 -1.49 15.44 -3.13
CA SER A 47 -1.26 13.98 -3.17
C SER A 47 -1.95 13.23 -2.02
N ALA A 48 -1.98 13.80 -0.81
CA ALA A 48 -2.66 13.19 0.34
C ALA A 48 -4.19 13.03 0.11
N ASP A 49 -4.85 14.07 -0.43
CA ASP A 49 -6.28 14.05 -0.69
C ASP A 49 -6.64 13.14 -1.87
N VAL A 50 -5.76 13.09 -2.89
CA VAL A 50 -5.89 12.16 -4.02
C VAL A 50 -5.87 10.71 -3.52
N LYS A 51 -4.91 10.38 -2.65
CA LYS A 51 -4.75 9.02 -2.12
C LYS A 51 -5.94 8.60 -1.25
N ALA A 52 -6.45 9.51 -0.42
CA ALA A 52 -7.61 9.25 0.42
C ALA A 52 -8.90 8.99 -0.40
N ASN A 53 -8.98 9.52 -1.62
CA ASN A 53 -10.17 9.44 -2.48
C ASN A 53 -9.93 8.70 -3.81
N TRP A 54 -8.87 7.90 -3.89
CA TRP A 54 -8.36 7.34 -5.15
C TRP A 54 -9.41 6.56 -5.94
N GLU A 55 -10.14 5.66 -5.28
CA GLU A 55 -11.15 4.83 -5.95
C GLU A 55 -12.29 5.66 -6.57
N ALA A 56 -12.74 6.71 -5.87
CA ALA A 56 -13.77 7.60 -6.36
C ALA A 56 -13.29 8.44 -7.56
N ILE A 57 -12.04 8.92 -7.51
CA ILE A 57 -11.43 9.67 -8.61
C ILE A 57 -11.26 8.79 -9.85
N ALA A 58 -10.80 7.54 -9.66
CA ALA A 58 -10.57 6.59 -10.72
C ALA A 58 -11.88 6.19 -11.42
N ALA A 59 -12.90 5.80 -10.65
CA ALA A 59 -14.21 5.43 -11.17
C ALA A 59 -14.86 6.59 -11.96
N ARG A 60 -14.76 7.82 -11.43
CA ARG A 60 -15.29 9.01 -12.11
C ARG A 60 -14.54 9.33 -13.39
N SER A 61 -13.21 9.15 -13.43
CA SER A 61 -12.41 9.35 -14.64
C SER A 61 -12.78 8.35 -15.74
N GLU A 62 -12.93 7.06 -15.39
CA GLU A 62 -13.34 6.02 -16.33
C GLU A 62 -14.74 6.27 -16.90
N GLN A 63 -15.68 6.68 -16.04
CA GLN A 63 -17.02 7.07 -16.47
C GLN A 63 -16.98 8.24 -17.47
N GLN A 64 -16.25 9.31 -17.14
CA GLN A 64 -16.20 10.50 -18.01
C GLN A 64 -15.45 10.25 -19.32
N LEU A 65 -14.42 9.41 -19.32
CA LEU A 65 -13.75 8.97 -20.54
C LEU A 65 -14.70 8.17 -21.45
N ALA A 66 -15.50 7.28 -20.88
CA ALA A 66 -16.50 6.52 -21.63
C ALA A 66 -17.58 7.44 -22.23
N GLU A 67 -18.07 8.40 -21.44
CA GLU A 67 -19.03 9.42 -21.89
C GLU A 67 -18.45 10.29 -23.01
N ALA A 68 -17.21 10.75 -22.87
CA ALA A 68 -16.52 11.55 -23.89
C ALA A 68 -16.30 10.75 -25.19
N LYS A 69 -15.86 9.49 -25.11
CA LYS A 69 -15.70 8.60 -26.28
C LYS A 69 -17.04 8.33 -26.98
N ALA A 70 -18.11 8.14 -26.23
CA ALA A 70 -19.45 7.97 -26.79
C ALA A 70 -19.96 9.26 -27.46
N ALA A 71 -19.66 10.43 -26.87
CA ALA A 71 -20.06 11.73 -27.39
C ALA A 71 -19.45 12.05 -28.76
N LEU A 72 -18.26 11.53 -29.08
CA LEU A 72 -17.61 11.71 -30.38
C LEU A 72 -18.48 11.24 -31.56
N ALA A 73 -19.36 10.25 -31.35
CA ALA A 73 -20.29 9.76 -32.37
C ALA A 73 -21.32 10.82 -32.81
N ASN A 74 -21.55 11.85 -31.99
CA ASN A 74 -22.48 12.93 -32.27
C ASN A 74 -21.80 14.15 -32.91
N LEU A 75 -20.49 14.12 -33.14
CA LEU A 75 -19.73 15.20 -33.77
C LEU A 75 -19.56 14.97 -35.28
N LYS A 76 -19.80 16.02 -36.07
CA LYS A 76 -19.54 15.98 -37.53
C LYS A 76 -18.05 16.03 -37.85
N ASP A 77 -17.33 16.94 -37.21
CA ASP A 77 -15.86 16.98 -37.23
C ASP A 77 -15.37 16.58 -35.84
N LYS A 78 -14.82 15.38 -35.80
CA LYS A 78 -14.36 14.74 -34.57
C LYS A 78 -12.85 14.86 -34.39
N THR A 79 -12.10 15.38 -35.36
CA THR A 79 -10.63 15.36 -35.35
C THR A 79 -10.07 16.07 -34.12
N ALA A 80 -10.46 17.34 -33.90
CA ALA A 80 -10.01 18.12 -32.76
C ALA A 80 -10.52 17.56 -31.41
N ALA A 81 -11.73 17.00 -31.40
CA ALA A 81 -12.30 16.39 -30.20
C ALA A 81 -11.63 15.05 -29.85
N GLU A 82 -11.29 14.24 -30.84
CA GLU A 82 -10.53 12.99 -30.70
C GLU A 82 -9.12 13.27 -30.18
N GLU A 83 -8.44 14.27 -30.73
CA GLU A 83 -7.13 14.73 -30.23
C GLU A 83 -7.23 15.18 -28.77
N LYS A 84 -8.27 15.94 -28.42
CA LYS A 84 -8.49 16.42 -27.05
C LYS A 84 -8.77 15.29 -26.07
N VAL A 85 -9.63 14.33 -26.41
CA VAL A 85 -9.89 13.13 -25.59
C VAL A 85 -8.61 12.31 -25.42
N THR A 86 -7.86 12.11 -26.50
CA THR A 86 -6.60 11.34 -26.48
C THR A 86 -5.55 12.03 -25.61
N ALA A 87 -5.42 13.35 -25.72
CA ALA A 87 -4.49 14.13 -24.90
C ALA A 87 -4.87 14.10 -23.41
N ALA A 88 -6.16 14.24 -23.09
CA ALA A 88 -6.66 14.13 -21.71
C ALA A 88 -6.49 12.72 -21.14
N GLU A 89 -6.75 11.68 -21.94
CA GLU A 89 -6.56 10.28 -21.55
C GLU A 89 -5.07 9.98 -21.28
N THR A 90 -4.18 10.46 -22.15
CA THR A 90 -2.72 10.34 -21.95
C THR A 90 -2.29 11.03 -20.67
N LYS A 91 -2.71 12.28 -20.46
CA LYS A 91 -2.40 13.04 -19.24
C LYS A 91 -2.91 12.35 -17.98
N TYR A 92 -4.13 11.81 -18.01
CA TYR A 92 -4.70 11.06 -16.91
C TYR A 92 -3.90 9.78 -16.62
N ASN A 93 -3.52 9.02 -17.65
CA ASN A 93 -2.74 7.79 -17.48
C ASN A 93 -1.34 8.06 -16.93
N ASP A 94 -0.67 9.13 -17.39
CA ASP A 94 0.62 9.55 -16.86
C ASP A 94 0.52 9.97 -15.39
N TRP A 95 -0.52 10.74 -15.04
CA TRP A 95 -0.79 11.14 -13.67
C TRP A 95 -1.16 9.94 -12.78
N LYS A 96 -2.02 9.05 -13.25
CA LYS A 96 -2.38 7.79 -12.58
C LYS A 96 -1.15 6.96 -12.28
N THR A 97 -0.25 6.81 -13.25
CA THR A 97 1.01 6.08 -13.07
C THR A 97 1.86 6.70 -11.97
N LYS A 98 1.95 8.04 -11.90
CA LYS A 98 2.66 8.74 -10.81
C LYS A 98 2.00 8.50 -9.45
N VAL A 99 0.67 8.60 -9.36
CA VAL A 99 -0.06 8.36 -8.11
C VAL A 99 0.09 6.91 -7.65
N GLU A 100 -0.03 5.94 -8.56
CA GLU A 100 0.17 4.52 -8.25
C GLU A 100 1.62 4.24 -7.83
N ALA A 101 2.61 4.89 -8.47
CA ALA A 101 4.01 4.81 -8.07
C ALA A 101 4.26 5.45 -6.70
N GLU A 102 3.64 6.58 -6.38
CA GLU A 102 3.73 7.21 -5.06
C GLU A 102 3.07 6.36 -3.97
N VAL A 103 1.89 5.79 -4.24
CA VAL A 103 1.21 4.86 -3.34
C VAL A 103 2.02 3.58 -3.17
N ALA A 104 2.60 3.05 -4.25
CA ALA A 104 3.49 1.89 -4.19
C ALA A 104 4.78 2.22 -3.43
N ALA A 105 5.35 3.41 -3.59
CA ALA A 105 6.52 3.87 -2.87
C ALA A 105 6.24 4.12 -1.39
N GLU A 106 5.08 4.67 -1.02
CA GLU A 106 4.63 4.80 0.37
C GLU A 106 4.34 3.44 0.99
N LYS A 107 3.69 2.54 0.25
CA LYS A 107 3.52 1.14 0.66
C LYS A 107 4.86 0.45 0.76
N ALA A 108 5.84 0.72 -0.10
CA ALA A 108 7.19 0.16 -0.04
C ALA A 108 8.07 0.84 1.04
N ALA A 109 7.74 2.04 1.47
CA ALA A 109 8.34 2.70 2.63
C ALA A 109 7.71 2.22 3.95
N ALA A 110 6.44 1.80 3.90
CA ALA A 110 5.70 1.21 5.03
C ALA A 110 5.84 -0.32 5.12
N MET A 111 6.16 -0.99 4.00
CA MET A 111 6.50 -2.41 3.92
C MET A 111 8.03 -2.53 3.99
N PRO A 112 8.60 -3.33 4.90
CA PRO A 112 10.03 -3.55 4.86
C PRO A 112 10.40 -4.24 3.54
N ALA A 113 11.28 -3.62 2.76
CA ALA A 113 11.96 -4.24 1.62
C ALA A 113 12.49 -5.63 2.01
N ALA A 114 12.49 -6.61 1.11
CA ALA A 114 12.98 -7.98 1.28
C ALA A 114 13.90 -8.16 2.51
N GLY A 115 13.26 -8.45 3.66
CA GLY A 115 13.84 -8.43 5.01
C GLY A 115 14.75 -7.24 5.33
N ASP A 116 14.24 -6.14 5.88
CA ASP A 116 15.09 -5.22 6.63
C ASP A 116 15.86 -5.99 7.74
N ARG A 117 17.05 -5.51 8.13
CA ARG A 117 17.88 -6.21 9.14
C ARG A 117 17.09 -6.61 10.40
N PRO A 118 16.17 -5.77 10.94
CA PRO A 118 15.26 -6.17 12.02
C PRO A 118 14.33 -7.35 11.70
N THR A 119 13.78 -7.46 10.50
CA THR A 119 12.94 -8.59 10.07
C THR A 119 13.76 -9.85 9.90
N ILE A 120 14.97 -9.76 9.32
CA ILE A 120 15.90 -10.89 9.22
C ILE A 120 16.20 -11.45 10.62
N LEU A 121 16.50 -10.58 11.59
CA LEU A 121 16.72 -11.00 12.98
C LEU A 121 15.48 -11.67 13.58
N ARG A 122 14.28 -11.08 13.45
CA ARG A 122 13.05 -11.70 13.98
C ARG A 122 12.82 -13.10 13.40
N ASN A 123 12.98 -13.24 12.08
CA ASN A 123 12.79 -14.52 11.40
C ASN A 123 13.85 -15.55 11.80
N ALA A 124 15.11 -15.14 11.95
CA ALA A 124 16.20 -16.03 12.38
C ALA A 124 15.99 -16.57 13.80
N PHE A 125 15.48 -15.73 14.71
CA PHE A 125 15.31 -16.10 16.12
C PHE A 125 14.01 -16.87 16.40
N PHE A 126 12.93 -16.60 15.65
CA PHE A 126 11.59 -17.11 15.98
C PHE A 126 10.90 -17.88 14.85
N GLY A 127 11.48 -17.92 13.65
CA GLY A 127 10.87 -18.48 12.45
C GLY A 127 10.10 -17.42 11.66
N GLU A 128 9.99 -17.65 10.35
CA GLU A 128 9.34 -16.73 9.43
C GLU A 128 7.86 -16.50 9.79
N GLY A 129 7.46 -15.22 9.83
CA GLY A 129 6.08 -14.82 10.12
C GLY A 129 5.63 -15.02 11.56
N LYS A 130 6.48 -15.53 12.46
CA LYS A 130 6.13 -15.76 13.87
C LYS A 130 6.19 -14.50 14.72
N LEU A 131 7.05 -13.54 14.39
CA LEU A 131 7.21 -12.32 15.18
C LEU A 131 7.16 -11.07 14.29
N GLY A 132 6.09 -10.30 14.45
CA GLY A 132 5.87 -9.02 13.80
C GLY A 132 6.68 -7.88 14.41
N GLN A 133 6.53 -6.68 13.85
CA GLN A 133 7.13 -5.46 14.41
C GLN A 133 6.56 -5.12 15.80
N ASP A 134 5.32 -5.53 16.08
CA ASP A 134 4.61 -5.39 17.34
C ASP A 134 5.16 -6.26 18.48
N MET A 135 6.13 -7.13 18.20
CA MET A 135 6.71 -8.11 19.13
C MET A 135 5.66 -8.97 19.84
N ASN A 136 4.60 -9.34 19.12
CA ASN A 136 3.51 -10.11 19.69
C ASN A 136 3.88 -11.60 19.85
N PHE A 137 4.01 -12.02 21.10
CA PHE A 137 4.32 -13.40 21.49
C PHE A 137 3.08 -14.21 21.94
N ASN A 138 1.87 -13.83 21.55
CA ASN A 138 0.65 -14.56 21.94
C ASN A 138 0.63 -16.04 21.47
N TRP A 139 1.40 -16.38 20.43
CA TRP A 139 1.57 -17.76 19.97
C TRP A 139 2.51 -18.59 20.87
N VAL A 140 3.26 -17.94 21.76
CA VAL A 140 4.10 -18.61 22.77
C VAL A 140 3.23 -18.92 23.98
N ASN A 141 3.26 -20.16 24.44
CA ASN A 141 2.44 -20.67 25.54
C ASN A 141 3.23 -21.69 26.38
N LYS A 142 2.60 -22.24 27.42
CA LYS A 142 3.25 -23.17 28.36
C LYS A 142 3.85 -24.42 27.71
N ASP A 143 3.31 -24.83 26.55
CA ASP A 143 3.71 -26.06 25.88
C ASP A 143 4.94 -25.85 24.98
N ASN A 144 5.17 -24.61 24.49
CA ASN A 144 6.26 -24.32 23.56
C ASN A 144 7.35 -23.38 24.10
N ILE A 145 7.10 -22.65 25.20
CA ILE A 145 7.99 -21.57 25.65
C ILE A 145 9.42 -22.03 25.94
N LEU A 146 9.61 -23.24 26.47
CA LEU A 146 10.95 -23.79 26.69
C LEU A 146 11.71 -23.94 25.36
N SER A 147 11.06 -24.49 24.34
CA SER A 147 11.66 -24.66 23.01
C SER A 147 11.98 -23.30 22.39
N VAL A 148 11.12 -22.29 22.59
CA VAL A 148 11.38 -20.91 22.11
C VAL A 148 12.65 -20.34 22.75
N TYR A 149 12.85 -20.47 24.07
CA TYR A 149 14.10 -20.04 24.73
C TYR A 149 15.33 -20.81 24.25
N GLN A 150 15.20 -22.13 24.05
CA GLN A 150 16.29 -22.96 23.55
C GLN A 150 16.72 -22.55 22.14
N ASN A 151 15.75 -22.37 21.24
CA ASN A 151 16.02 -21.93 19.87
C ASN A 151 16.59 -20.51 19.85
N PHE A 152 16.03 -19.59 20.65
CA PHE A 152 16.54 -18.23 20.76
C PHE A 152 18.02 -18.20 21.13
N THR A 153 18.39 -18.92 22.20
CA THR A 153 19.79 -18.94 22.66
C THR A 153 20.70 -19.70 21.72
N LYS A 154 20.23 -20.79 21.09
CA LYS A 154 20.99 -21.48 20.05
C LYS A 154 21.29 -20.56 18.87
N THR A 155 20.27 -19.89 18.32
CA THR A 155 20.44 -18.93 17.21
C THR A 155 21.42 -17.82 17.59
N PHE A 156 21.36 -17.32 18.82
CA PHE A 156 22.33 -16.34 19.30
C PHE A 156 23.76 -16.86 19.24
N TYR A 157 24.04 -18.00 19.87
CA TYR A 157 25.41 -18.55 19.94
C TYR A 157 25.95 -18.93 18.56
N ASP A 158 25.10 -19.43 17.67
CA ASP A 158 25.50 -19.79 16.30
C ASP A 158 25.96 -18.57 15.47
N ASN A 159 25.55 -17.35 15.86
CA ASN A 159 25.72 -16.14 15.05
C ASN A 159 26.34 -14.96 15.81
N GLU A 160 26.70 -15.11 17.09
CA GLU A 160 27.06 -13.99 17.99
C GLU A 160 28.16 -13.08 17.44
N LYS A 161 29.14 -13.67 16.74
CA LYS A 161 30.28 -12.97 16.14
C LYS A 161 29.92 -12.12 14.90
N SER A 162 28.74 -12.34 14.33
CA SER A 162 28.26 -11.65 13.13
C SER A 162 27.40 -10.42 13.43
N TYR A 163 27.03 -10.23 14.70
CA TYR A 163 26.11 -9.17 15.10
C TYR A 163 26.81 -7.82 15.26
N SER A 164 26.20 -6.80 14.67
CA SER A 164 26.54 -5.41 14.96
C SER A 164 25.98 -4.99 16.32
N ARG A 165 26.41 -3.83 16.82
CA ARG A 165 25.84 -3.23 18.04
C ARG A 165 24.33 -2.99 17.92
N GLU A 166 23.85 -2.54 16.76
CA GLU A 166 22.41 -2.34 16.50
C GLU A 166 21.66 -3.68 16.53
N ASP A 167 22.26 -4.75 16.01
CA ASP A 167 21.70 -6.09 16.11
C ASP A 167 21.58 -6.53 17.57
N PHE A 168 22.60 -6.32 18.40
CA PHE A 168 22.53 -6.60 19.84
C PHE A 168 21.42 -5.80 20.52
N ASP A 169 21.23 -4.53 20.17
CA ASP A 169 20.13 -3.72 20.71
C ASP A 169 18.76 -4.29 20.30
N LYS A 170 18.61 -4.79 19.07
CA LYS A 170 17.37 -5.43 18.64
C LYS A 170 17.14 -6.79 19.29
N ILE A 171 18.18 -7.63 19.42
CA ILE A 171 18.13 -8.92 20.11
C ILE A 171 17.72 -8.72 21.58
N LYS A 172 18.25 -7.68 22.23
CA LYS A 172 17.83 -7.31 23.60
C LYS A 172 16.32 -7.03 23.67
N GLN A 173 15.79 -6.22 22.77
CA GLN A 173 14.35 -5.91 22.74
C GLN A 173 13.51 -7.18 22.58
N MET A 174 13.88 -8.06 21.65
CA MET A 174 13.18 -9.32 21.43
C MET A 174 13.23 -10.24 22.66
N TYR A 175 14.38 -10.29 23.34
CA TYR A 175 14.55 -11.07 24.57
C TYR A 175 13.70 -10.51 25.72
N GLU A 176 13.64 -9.20 25.90
CA GLU A 176 12.82 -8.55 26.93
C GLU A 176 11.32 -8.78 26.70
N ALA A 177 10.87 -8.71 25.44
CA ALA A 177 9.49 -9.00 25.09
C ALA A 177 9.12 -10.49 25.29
N LEU A 178 10.03 -11.42 24.97
CA LEU A 178 9.86 -12.84 25.29
C LEU A 178 9.78 -13.06 26.82
N ASP A 179 10.62 -12.38 27.60
CA ASP A 179 10.62 -12.49 29.06
C ASP A 179 9.34 -11.92 29.68
N ALA A 180 8.79 -10.84 29.11
CA ALA A 180 7.49 -10.33 29.49
C ALA A 180 6.38 -11.36 29.23
N ARG A 181 6.39 -12.04 28.07
CA ARG A 181 5.43 -13.12 27.78
C ARG A 181 5.61 -14.30 28.74
N LYS A 182 6.84 -14.64 29.12
CA LYS A 182 7.13 -15.73 30.06
C LYS A 182 6.44 -15.53 31.40
N ASN A 183 6.42 -14.30 31.94
CA ASN A 183 5.73 -13.99 33.19
C ASN A 183 4.22 -14.24 33.12
N THR A 184 3.62 -14.09 31.93
CA THR A 184 2.21 -14.43 31.70
C THR A 184 2.03 -15.94 31.59
N VAL A 185 2.88 -16.62 30.82
CA VAL A 185 2.84 -18.08 30.63
C VAL A 185 3.05 -18.85 31.95
N GLU A 186 3.84 -18.31 32.88
CA GLU A 186 3.95 -18.87 34.23
C GLU A 186 2.60 -18.96 34.96
N LYS A 187 1.77 -17.91 34.83
CA LYS A 187 0.42 -17.87 35.42
C LYS A 187 -0.56 -18.78 34.67
N GLU A 188 -0.28 -19.09 33.41
CA GLU A 188 -1.06 -20.02 32.57
C GLU A 188 -0.75 -21.50 32.85
N GLY A 189 0.18 -21.79 33.77
CA GLY A 189 0.49 -23.15 34.23
C GLY A 189 1.75 -23.75 33.61
N LEU A 190 2.80 -22.93 33.42
CA LEU A 190 4.13 -23.44 33.08
C LEU A 190 4.62 -24.45 34.13
N SER A 191 5.13 -25.60 33.68
CA SER A 191 5.66 -26.61 34.59
C SER A 191 6.87 -26.07 35.36
N THR A 192 7.02 -26.45 36.63
CA THR A 192 8.20 -26.06 37.43
C THR A 192 9.51 -26.53 36.77
N GLY A 193 9.50 -27.73 36.17
CA GLY A 193 10.66 -28.28 35.47
C GLY A 193 11.10 -27.43 34.28
N ASP A 194 10.16 -26.97 33.46
CA ASP A 194 10.48 -26.11 32.32
C ASP A 194 10.83 -24.69 32.75
N ASN A 195 10.20 -24.18 33.81
CA ASN A 195 10.58 -22.91 34.40
C ASN A 195 12.03 -22.91 34.92
N LEU A 196 12.45 -23.98 35.60
CA LEU A 196 13.84 -24.15 36.06
C LEU A 196 14.83 -24.24 34.89
N LYS A 197 14.48 -24.94 33.81
CA LYS A 197 15.33 -24.98 32.60
C LYS A 197 15.45 -23.61 31.96
N ILE A 198 14.36 -22.86 31.85
CA ILE A 198 14.37 -21.47 31.34
C ILE A 198 15.24 -20.60 32.24
N ALA A 199 15.11 -20.69 33.57
CA ALA A 199 15.95 -19.95 34.50
C ALA A 199 17.44 -20.26 34.27
N ALA A 200 17.81 -21.54 34.12
CA ALA A 200 19.18 -21.94 33.82
C ALA A 200 19.69 -21.38 32.48
N ILE A 201 18.85 -21.36 31.44
CA ILE A 201 19.16 -20.73 30.15
C ILE A 201 19.44 -19.25 30.35
N LYS A 202 18.56 -18.52 31.05
CA LYS A 202 18.72 -17.07 31.32
C LYS A 202 20.01 -16.77 32.08
N THR A 203 20.34 -17.59 33.09
CA THR A 203 21.57 -17.43 33.89
C THR A 203 22.83 -17.61 33.05
N LYS A 204 22.83 -18.52 32.07
CA LYS A 204 23.97 -18.71 31.15
C LYS A 204 24.05 -17.62 30.09
N PHE A 205 22.90 -17.23 29.54
CA PHE A 205 22.81 -16.27 28.45
C PHE A 205 23.15 -14.84 28.88
N GLY A 206 22.60 -14.37 30.01
CA GLY A 206 22.70 -12.97 30.44
C GLY A 206 24.13 -12.41 30.52
N PRO A 207 25.08 -13.09 31.17
CA PRO A 207 26.48 -12.64 31.24
C PRO A 207 27.15 -12.58 29.87
N VAL A 208 26.98 -13.61 29.03
CA VAL A 208 27.58 -13.66 27.69
C VAL A 208 27.02 -12.55 26.81
N PHE A 209 25.70 -12.41 26.76
CA PHE A 209 25.05 -11.36 25.98
C PHE A 209 25.54 -9.96 26.36
N LYS A 210 25.69 -9.69 27.67
CA LYS A 210 26.20 -8.39 28.16
C LYS A 210 27.64 -8.15 27.73
N TRP A 211 28.49 -9.18 27.77
CA TRP A 211 29.89 -9.12 27.34
C TRP A 211 30.00 -8.85 25.83
N GLU A 212 29.31 -9.63 25.00
CA GLU A 212 29.35 -9.50 23.54
C GLU A 212 28.85 -8.12 23.08
N ARG A 213 27.69 -7.68 23.60
CA ARG A 213 27.14 -6.35 23.31
C ARG A 213 28.09 -5.22 23.76
N GLY A 214 28.72 -5.37 24.93
CA GLY A 214 29.70 -4.41 25.44
C GLY A 214 30.93 -4.30 24.54
N THR A 215 31.42 -5.44 24.05
CA THR A 215 32.58 -5.52 23.15
C THR A 215 32.27 -4.92 21.79
N ALA A 216 31.11 -5.24 21.19
CA ALA A 216 30.67 -4.66 19.92
C ALA A 216 30.56 -3.12 20.00
N LYS A 217 29.99 -2.60 21.10
CA LYS A 217 29.91 -1.16 21.35
C LYS A 217 31.29 -0.50 21.49
N ALA A 218 32.24 -1.18 22.15
CA ALA A 218 33.60 -0.67 22.29
C ALA A 218 34.33 -0.63 20.93
N SER A 219 34.14 -1.65 20.10
CA SER A 219 34.72 -1.71 18.75
C SER A 219 34.18 -0.61 17.84
N GLU A 220 32.86 -0.43 17.77
CA GLU A 220 32.23 0.62 16.96
C GLU A 220 32.72 2.02 17.37
N ASN A 221 32.80 2.29 18.67
CA ASN A 221 33.32 3.56 19.18
C ASN A 221 34.80 3.79 18.85
N ALA A 222 35.59 2.72 18.76
CA ALA A 222 37.00 2.81 18.40
C ALA A 222 37.18 3.08 16.91
N ASP A 223 36.36 2.46 16.07
CA ASP A 223 36.39 2.67 14.61
C ASP A 223 35.85 4.06 14.21
N ALA A 224 34.84 4.58 14.90
CA ALA A 224 34.32 5.93 14.68
C ALA A 224 35.30 7.06 15.08
N LYS A 225 36.39 6.73 15.78
CA LYS A 225 37.45 7.67 16.21
C LYS A 225 38.71 7.62 15.33
N LYS A 226 38.77 6.70 14.37
CA LYS A 226 39.84 6.63 13.37
C LYS A 226 39.49 7.53 12.19
#